data_AF-A0A7C0YM13-F1
#
_entry.id   AF-A0A7C0YM13-F1
#
_cell.length_a   1.000
_cell.length_b   1.000
_cell.length_c   1.000
_cell.angle_alpha   90.00
_cell.angle_beta   90.00
_cell.angle_gamma   90.00
#
_symmetry.space_group_name_H-M   'P 1'
#
loop_
_entity.id
_entity.type
_entity.pdbx_description
1 polymer ?
#
loop_
_entity_poly.entity_id
_entity_poly.type
_entity_poly.pdbx_seq_one_letter_code
_entity_poly.pdbx_strand_id
1 'polypeptide(L)'
;MVRDVWDAYGETLLELIKDAMRNNDFDLIRGIQSFDVSVWTGLQGVENIICTLLSLTVDMSVNARREAAELRRRLREDEEHYRILGTYDAIRRRIERLEGRWIYMPILRASCRGLKNLLRNLIILRDHGFIEIDGEDFETANVRLSPSLWGRIIEEVSSRGYETHVFGSAIGKMIALGIEGKGFRQLKPIFMALQTAEQNNGEISMEELRRKYQVVNLPYRHLANMIKRDNKKHADIRLLAYYDDRRAVFMPHTIRAYREWRARALSRVREWRRGLR
;
A
#
# COMPACT_ATOMS: atom_id res chain seq x y z
N MET A 1 -6.93 6.06 -30.14
CA MET A 1 -6.54 4.83 -29.41
C MET A 1 -7.69 4.48 -28.48
N VAL A 2 -8.36 3.34 -28.66
CA VAL A 2 -9.48 2.96 -27.78
C VAL A 2 -8.89 2.41 -26.48
N ARG A 3 -8.96 3.19 -25.39
CA ARG A 3 -8.59 2.72 -24.05
C ARG A 3 -9.65 1.74 -23.54
N ASP A 4 -9.22 0.58 -23.05
CA ASP A 4 -10.10 -0.46 -22.51
C ASP A 4 -10.49 -0.09 -21.06
N VAL A 5 -11.59 -0.65 -20.55
CA VAL A 5 -11.99 -0.49 -19.14
C VAL A 5 -10.85 -0.89 -18.20
N TRP A 6 -10.05 -1.89 -18.58
CA TRP A 6 -8.89 -2.37 -17.83
C TRP A 6 -7.79 -1.32 -17.66
N ASP A 7 -7.60 -0.42 -18.62
CA ASP A 7 -6.65 0.68 -18.49
C ASP A 7 -7.14 1.67 -17.43
N ALA A 8 -8.45 1.94 -17.39
CA ALA A 8 -9.06 2.79 -16.37
C ALA A 8 -8.98 2.17 -14.97
N TYR A 9 -8.99 0.84 -14.83
CA TYR A 9 -8.76 0.19 -13.53
C TYR A 9 -7.37 0.51 -12.96
N GLY A 10 -6.33 0.56 -13.80
CA GLY A 10 -4.99 0.96 -13.35
C GLY A 10 -4.95 2.37 -12.79
N GLU A 11 -5.42 3.33 -13.58
CA GLU A 11 -5.39 4.74 -13.18
C GLU A 11 -6.25 5.03 -11.94
N THR A 12 -7.40 4.36 -11.82
CA THR A 12 -8.33 4.59 -10.70
C THR A 12 -7.91 3.90 -9.40
N LEU A 13 -6.98 2.93 -9.45
CA LEU A 13 -6.51 2.24 -8.25
C LEU A 13 -5.81 3.18 -7.28
N LEU A 14 -4.88 4.01 -7.78
CA LEU A 14 -4.10 4.90 -6.93
C LEU A 14 -4.98 5.93 -6.24
N GLU A 15 -5.99 6.43 -6.95
CA GLU A 15 -6.98 7.36 -6.39
C GLU A 15 -7.80 6.68 -5.29
N LEU A 16 -8.28 5.47 -5.54
CA LEU A 16 -9.02 4.71 -4.55
C LEU A 16 -8.18 4.41 -3.31
N ILE A 17 -6.93 4.00 -3.47
CA ILE A 17 -5.99 3.78 -2.36
C ILE A 17 -5.82 5.08 -1.56
N LYS A 18 -5.49 6.19 -2.20
CA LYS A 18 -5.26 7.46 -1.50
C LYS A 18 -6.49 7.95 -0.76
N ASP A 19 -7.67 7.85 -1.37
CA ASP A 19 -8.92 8.26 -0.72
C ASP A 19 -9.23 7.37 0.48
N ALA A 20 -9.09 6.06 0.35
CA ALA A 20 -9.27 5.12 1.45
C ALA A 20 -8.32 5.44 2.61
N MET A 21 -7.05 5.74 2.31
CA MET A 21 -6.04 6.13 3.30
C MET A 21 -6.40 7.46 4.00
N ARG A 22 -6.78 8.50 3.24
CA ARG A 22 -7.16 9.81 3.80
C ARG A 22 -8.40 9.73 4.68
N ASN A 23 -9.38 8.94 4.26
CA ASN A 23 -10.66 8.78 4.96
C ASN A 23 -10.60 7.73 6.08
N ASN A 24 -9.47 7.05 6.25
CA ASN A 24 -9.28 5.99 7.25
C ASN A 24 -10.25 4.83 7.07
N ASP A 25 -10.53 4.52 5.81
CA ASP A 25 -11.44 3.45 5.42
C ASP A 25 -10.70 2.12 5.40
N PHE A 26 -10.43 1.57 6.59
CA PHE A 26 -9.63 0.36 6.75
C PHE A 26 -10.27 -0.86 6.10
N ASP A 27 -11.60 -0.92 6.03
CA ASP A 27 -12.29 -2.01 5.33
C ASP A 27 -12.03 -1.94 3.82
N LEU A 28 -12.07 -0.75 3.23
CA LEU A 28 -11.73 -0.58 1.82
C LEU A 28 -10.23 -0.88 1.56
N ILE A 29 -9.33 -0.46 2.46
CA ILE A 29 -7.89 -0.75 2.37
C ILE A 29 -7.64 -2.28 2.39
N ARG A 30 -8.25 -3.00 3.34
CA ARG A 30 -8.18 -4.47 3.43
C ARG A 30 -8.74 -5.14 2.18
N GLY A 31 -9.86 -4.62 1.68
CA GLY A 31 -10.45 -4.96 0.39
C GLY A 31 -9.46 -4.87 -0.76
N ILE A 32 -8.72 -3.76 -0.86
CA ILE A 32 -7.71 -3.56 -1.90
C ILE A 32 -6.52 -4.51 -1.72
N GLN A 33 -6.03 -4.69 -0.50
CA GLN A 33 -4.91 -5.59 -0.17
C GLN A 33 -5.22 -7.07 -0.48
N SER A 34 -6.50 -7.46 -0.44
CA SER A 34 -6.93 -8.81 -0.79
C SER A 34 -6.55 -9.21 -2.22
N PHE A 35 -6.38 -8.24 -3.13
CA PHE A 35 -5.97 -8.48 -4.51
C PHE A 35 -4.48 -8.78 -4.68
N ASP A 36 -3.66 -8.72 -3.62
CA ASP A 36 -2.26 -9.18 -3.63
C ASP A 36 -2.15 -10.71 -3.73
N VAL A 37 -2.64 -11.29 -4.82
CA VAL A 37 -2.52 -12.72 -5.14
C VAL A 37 -1.63 -12.94 -6.36
N SER A 38 -1.19 -11.86 -7.01
CA SER A 38 -0.42 -11.87 -8.25
C SER A 38 1.05 -12.26 -8.05
N VAL A 39 1.65 -12.94 -9.04
CA VAL A 39 3.09 -13.31 -9.04
C VAL A 39 3.96 -12.11 -9.43
N TRP A 40 3.34 -10.97 -9.71
CA TRP A 40 3.97 -9.91 -10.45
C TRP A 40 4.71 -8.93 -9.54
N THR A 41 5.97 -8.67 -9.89
CA THR A 41 6.88 -7.76 -9.20
C THR A 41 7.03 -6.49 -10.04
N GLY A 42 5.94 -5.71 -10.12
CA GLY A 42 6.03 -4.33 -10.60
C GLY A 42 6.81 -3.45 -9.69
N LEU A 43 7.61 -2.54 -10.26
CA LEU A 43 8.55 -1.71 -9.51
C LEU A 43 9.24 -2.52 -8.40
N GLN A 44 10.03 -3.52 -8.80
CA GLN A 44 10.68 -4.49 -7.91
C GLN A 44 11.19 -3.81 -6.63
N GLY A 45 10.61 -4.18 -5.49
CA GLY A 45 11.01 -3.68 -4.18
C GLY A 45 10.23 -2.47 -3.67
N VAL A 46 9.23 -1.93 -4.37
CA VAL A 46 8.32 -0.90 -3.80
C VAL A 46 7.61 -1.45 -2.55
N GLU A 47 7.15 -2.69 -2.60
CA GLU A 47 6.56 -3.37 -1.46
C GLU A 47 7.54 -3.51 -0.30
N ASN A 48 8.82 -3.77 -0.59
CA ASN A 48 9.87 -3.82 0.42
C ASN A 48 10.17 -2.44 0.99
N ILE A 49 10.21 -1.39 0.17
CA ILE A 49 10.43 0.00 0.61
C ILE A 49 9.29 0.43 1.55
N ILE A 50 8.03 0.25 1.14
CA ILE A 50 6.86 0.62 1.94
C ILE A 50 6.83 -0.18 3.24
N CYS A 51 7.07 -1.50 3.17
CA CYS A 51 7.15 -2.36 4.35
C CYS A 51 8.25 -1.90 5.31
N THR A 52 9.47 -1.66 4.82
CA THR A 52 10.60 -1.18 5.63
C THR A 52 10.31 0.19 6.24
N LEU A 53 9.81 1.15 5.45
CA LEU A 53 9.46 2.47 5.97
C LEU A 53 8.38 2.38 7.05
N LEU A 54 7.36 1.55 6.85
CA LEU A 54 6.30 1.35 7.83
C LEU A 54 6.84 0.73 9.13
N SER A 55 7.63 -0.35 9.03
CA SER A 55 8.26 -1.00 10.19
C SER A 55 9.17 -0.03 10.95
N LEU A 56 10.09 0.65 10.26
CA LEU A 56 10.97 1.64 10.88
C LEU A 56 10.17 2.77 11.54
N THR A 57 9.09 3.23 10.90
CA THR A 57 8.23 4.28 11.46
C THR A 57 7.52 3.81 12.73
N VAL A 58 7.02 2.57 12.76
CA VAL A 58 6.37 1.97 13.93
C VAL A 58 7.39 1.76 15.06
N ASP A 59 8.55 1.19 14.76
CA ASP A 59 9.63 0.95 15.73
C ASP A 59 10.15 2.26 16.33
N MET A 60 10.32 3.30 15.50
CA MET A 60 10.72 4.63 15.95
C MET A 60 9.61 5.31 16.76
N SER A 61 8.33 5.06 16.48
CA SER A 61 7.23 5.85 17.05
C SER A 61 7.17 5.86 18.58
N VAL A 62 7.61 4.80 19.27
CA VAL A 62 7.61 4.73 20.75
C VAL A 62 8.88 5.35 21.33
N ASN A 63 10.05 4.95 20.84
CA ASN A 63 11.33 5.39 21.39
C ASN A 63 11.69 6.83 20.98
N ALA A 64 11.40 7.23 19.73
CA ALA A 64 11.66 8.59 19.24
C ALA A 64 10.79 9.63 19.95
N ARG A 65 9.53 9.30 20.29
CA ARG A 65 8.66 10.18 21.08
C ARG A 65 9.22 10.43 22.48
N ARG A 66 9.70 9.37 23.14
CA ARG A 66 10.31 9.47 24.48
C ARG A 66 11.60 10.28 24.42
N GLU A 67 12.45 10.03 23.43
CA GLU A 67 13.69 10.79 23.21
C GLU A 67 13.41 12.27 22.91
N ALA A 68 12.46 12.57 22.04
CA ALA A 68 12.06 13.94 21.73
C ALA A 68 11.54 14.68 22.97
N ALA A 69 10.73 14.02 23.81
CA ALA A 69 10.24 14.58 25.07
C ALA A 69 11.39 14.90 26.04
N GLU A 70 12.37 14.01 26.17
CA GLU A 70 13.55 14.23 27.01
C GLU A 70 14.44 15.37 26.48
N LEU A 71 14.65 15.44 25.16
CA LEU A 71 15.40 16.54 24.55
C LEU A 71 14.71 17.89 24.74
N ARG A 72 13.38 17.94 24.63
CA ARG A 72 12.59 19.14 24.96
C ARG A 72 12.73 19.54 26.42
N ARG A 73 12.69 18.56 27.33
CA ARG A 73 12.86 18.80 28.77
C ARG A 73 14.23 19.45 29.03
N ARG A 74 15.31 18.88 28.47
CA ARG A 74 16.66 19.44 28.56
C ARG A 74 16.78 20.85 27.99
N LEU A 75 16.21 21.08 26.80
CA LEU A 75 16.21 22.42 26.20
C LEU A 75 15.49 23.46 27.07
N ARG A 76 14.40 23.08 27.76
CA ARG A 76 13.68 23.99 28.66
C ARG A 76 14.43 24.25 29.96
N GLU A 77 15.14 23.24 30.46
CA GLU A 77 15.89 23.33 31.72
C GLU A 77 17.20 24.13 31.55
N ASP A 78 17.83 24.10 30.38
CA ASP A 78 19.19 24.64 30.19
C ASP A 78 19.37 25.38 28.84
N GLU A 79 18.37 26.19 28.46
CA GLU A 79 18.32 26.87 27.15
C GLU A 79 19.57 27.72 26.88
N GLU A 80 19.95 28.57 27.84
CA GLU A 80 21.06 29.50 27.69
C GLU A 80 22.41 28.76 27.52
N HIS A 81 22.59 27.66 28.26
CA HIS A 81 23.76 26.81 28.13
C HIS A 81 23.90 26.23 26.72
N TYR A 82 22.81 25.69 26.14
CA TYR A 82 22.84 25.15 24.79
C TYR A 82 23.01 26.21 23.69
N ARG A 83 22.54 27.44 23.94
CA ARG A 83 22.79 28.59 23.05
C ARG A 83 24.26 29.00 23.07
N ILE A 84 24.87 29.12 24.25
CA ILE A 84 26.30 29.44 24.42
C ILE A 84 27.18 28.38 23.75
N LEU A 85 26.82 27.09 23.86
CA LEU A 85 27.54 26.00 23.21
C LEU A 85 27.28 25.91 21.69
N GLY A 86 26.37 26.71 21.12
CA GLY A 86 26.02 26.66 19.69
C GLY A 86 25.30 25.37 19.26
N THR A 87 24.74 24.61 20.21
CA THR A 87 24.10 23.31 19.94
C THR A 87 22.58 23.34 19.93
N TYR A 88 21.98 24.45 20.38
CA TYR A 88 20.53 24.63 20.47
C TYR A 88 19.79 24.29 19.15
N ASP A 89 20.22 24.87 18.02
CA ASP A 89 19.60 24.64 16.72
C ASP A 89 19.78 23.22 16.20
N ALA A 90 20.87 22.54 16.60
CA ALA A 90 21.08 21.14 16.27
C ALA A 90 20.12 20.23 17.04
N ILE A 91 19.91 20.50 18.35
CA ILE A 91 18.97 19.76 19.19
C ILE A 91 17.53 20.00 18.72
N ARG A 92 17.15 21.24 18.41
CA ARG A 92 15.83 21.56 17.83
C ARG A 92 15.55 20.80 16.55
N ARG A 93 16.50 20.80 15.60
CA ARG A 93 16.37 20.01 14.36
C ARG A 93 16.26 18.52 14.63
N ARG A 94 16.94 17.99 15.66
CA ARG A 94 16.81 16.57 16.06
C ARG A 94 15.41 16.26 16.60
N ILE A 95 14.86 17.12 17.46
CA ILE A 95 13.50 16.99 17.98
C ILE A 95 12.49 16.97 16.83
N GLU A 96 12.59 17.93 15.92
CA GLU A 96 11.72 18.04 14.73
C GLU A 96 11.81 16.79 13.84
N ARG A 97 13.00 16.20 13.68
CA ARG A 97 13.17 14.93 12.95
C ARG A 97 12.49 13.75 13.63
N LEU A 98 12.70 13.57 14.94
CA LEU A 98 12.12 12.48 15.73
C LEU A 98 10.59 12.54 15.71
N GLU A 99 10.03 13.74 15.81
CA GLU A 99 8.58 13.98 15.79
C GLU A 99 7.97 13.88 14.41
N GLY A 100 8.69 14.38 13.40
CA GLY A 100 8.34 14.20 12.00
C GLY A 100 8.48 12.77 11.50
N ARG A 101 9.01 11.85 12.34
CA ARG A 101 9.28 10.44 12.05
C ARG A 101 10.12 10.26 10.79
N TRP A 102 11.11 11.13 10.65
CA TRP A 102 12.03 11.14 9.54
C TRP A 102 13.05 10.01 9.69
N ILE A 103 13.19 9.19 8.65
CA ILE A 103 14.14 8.08 8.57
C ILE A 103 15.35 8.55 7.75
N TYR A 104 16.53 8.45 8.34
CA TYR A 104 17.77 8.82 7.67
C TYR A 104 18.06 7.86 6.50
N MET A 105 18.34 8.39 5.29
CA MET A 105 18.46 7.57 4.09
C MET A 105 19.49 6.43 4.21
N PRO A 106 20.68 6.61 4.83
CA PRO A 106 21.62 5.50 5.06
C PRO A 106 21.02 4.33 5.85
N ILE A 107 20.13 4.60 6.82
CA ILE A 107 19.41 3.54 7.55
C ILE A 107 18.48 2.80 6.59
N LEU A 108 17.66 3.54 5.82
CA LEU A 108 16.76 2.95 4.83
C LEU A 108 17.52 2.10 3.80
N ARG A 109 18.65 2.61 3.28
CA ARG A 109 19.51 1.90 2.33
C ARG A 109 20.08 0.60 2.91
N ALA A 110 20.53 0.63 4.16
CA ALA A 110 21.01 -0.55 4.84
C ALA A 110 19.90 -1.60 5.00
N SER A 111 18.69 -1.18 5.39
CA SER A 111 17.52 -2.06 5.51
C SER A 111 17.00 -2.57 4.17
N CYS A 112 17.22 -1.82 3.09
CA CYS A 112 16.84 -2.18 1.71
C CYS A 112 18.03 -2.73 0.89
N ARG A 113 19.07 -3.27 1.54
CA ARG A 113 20.27 -3.76 0.88
C ARG A 113 19.92 -4.80 -0.20
N GLY A 114 20.42 -4.58 -1.42
CA GLY A 114 20.17 -5.46 -2.58
C GLY A 114 19.06 -5.01 -3.52
N LEU A 115 18.28 -3.98 -3.18
CA LEU A 115 17.30 -3.38 -4.10
C LEU A 115 17.99 -2.48 -5.14
N LYS A 116 18.15 -2.99 -6.36
CA LYS A 116 18.83 -2.27 -7.47
C LYS A 116 18.20 -0.93 -7.86
N ASN A 117 16.89 -0.75 -7.62
CA ASN A 117 16.12 0.43 -8.06
C ASN A 117 15.59 1.30 -6.91
N LEU A 118 16.23 1.26 -5.73
CA LEU A 118 15.74 1.97 -4.54
C LEU A 118 15.47 3.47 -4.80
N LEU A 119 16.46 4.20 -5.31
CA LEU A 119 16.33 5.64 -5.55
C LEU A 119 15.22 5.99 -6.55
N ARG A 120 15.15 5.25 -7.67
CA ARG A 120 14.10 5.43 -8.67
C ARG A 120 12.72 5.20 -8.07
N ASN A 121 12.56 4.14 -7.29
CA ASN A 121 11.28 3.82 -6.66
C ASN A 121 10.89 4.88 -5.61
N LEU A 122 11.85 5.43 -4.86
CA LEU A 122 11.60 6.52 -3.91
C LEU A 122 11.13 7.79 -4.62
N ILE A 123 11.77 8.18 -5.72
CA ILE A 123 11.35 9.34 -6.53
C ILE A 123 9.91 9.14 -7.02
N ILE A 124 9.60 7.97 -7.57
CA ILE A 124 8.25 7.65 -8.05
C ILE A 124 7.22 7.72 -6.90
N LEU A 125 7.53 7.14 -5.74
CA LEU A 125 6.65 7.18 -4.57
C LEU A 125 6.42 8.61 -4.07
N ARG A 126 7.46 9.46 -4.11
CA ARG A 126 7.37 10.89 -3.77
C ARG A 126 6.50 11.65 -4.75
N ASP A 127 6.69 11.43 -6.06
CA ASP A 127 5.92 12.12 -7.10
C ASP A 127 4.43 11.73 -7.06
N HIS A 128 4.12 10.51 -6.59
CA HIS A 128 2.76 10.10 -6.28
C HIS A 128 2.29 10.49 -4.87
N GLY A 129 3.12 11.14 -4.04
CA GLY A 129 2.75 11.64 -2.71
C GLY A 129 2.60 10.57 -1.62
N PHE A 130 3.13 9.36 -1.82
CA PHE A 130 3.13 8.31 -0.79
C PHE A 130 4.20 8.52 0.27
N ILE A 131 5.29 9.20 -0.09
CA ILE A 131 6.40 9.52 0.80
C ILE A 131 6.81 10.98 0.62
N GLU A 132 7.55 11.49 1.61
CA GLU A 132 8.20 12.79 1.57
C GLU A 132 9.70 12.58 1.74
N ILE A 133 10.49 13.41 1.04
CA ILE A 133 11.96 13.40 1.09
C ILE A 133 12.43 14.81 1.43
N ASP A 134 13.23 14.94 2.47
CA ASP A 134 13.84 16.20 2.92
C ASP A 134 15.36 16.13 2.75
N GLY A 135 15.90 17.07 1.97
CA GLY A 135 17.31 17.13 1.56
C GLY A 135 17.51 16.99 0.05
N GLU A 136 18.49 17.73 -0.49
CA GLU A 136 18.84 17.73 -1.91
C GLU A 136 19.74 16.55 -2.29
N ASP A 137 20.64 16.16 -1.38
CA ASP A 137 21.53 15.01 -1.55
C ASP A 137 20.91 13.74 -0.97
N PHE A 138 20.66 12.76 -1.84
CA PHE A 138 20.11 11.46 -1.44
C PHE A 138 21.02 10.69 -0.46
N GLU A 139 22.32 10.95 -0.39
CA GLU A 139 23.19 10.29 0.59
C GLU A 139 22.91 10.74 2.03
N THR A 140 22.37 11.95 2.21
CA THR A 140 22.11 12.56 3.52
C THR A 140 20.65 12.93 3.75
N ALA A 141 19.80 12.71 2.76
CA ALA A 141 18.37 12.99 2.83
C ALA A 141 17.68 12.19 3.94
N ASN A 142 16.54 12.69 4.37
CA ASN A 142 15.61 11.99 5.23
C ASN A 142 14.35 11.64 4.44
N VAL A 143 13.75 10.50 4.76
CA VAL A 143 12.54 10.00 4.10
C VAL A 143 11.50 9.68 5.16
N ARG A 144 10.23 9.95 4.86
CA ARG A 144 9.12 9.47 5.69
C ARG A 144 7.95 9.05 4.84
N LEU A 145 7.10 8.19 5.40
CA LEU A 145 5.74 8.00 4.89
C LEU A 145 4.97 9.32 5.01
N SER A 146 4.22 9.72 3.98
CA SER A 146 3.47 10.98 4.05
C SER A 146 2.45 10.92 5.21
N PRO A 147 2.52 11.83 6.19
CA PRO A 147 1.62 11.81 7.34
C PRO A 147 0.15 11.90 6.95
N SER A 148 -0.15 12.61 5.86
CA SER A 148 -1.52 12.81 5.34
C SER A 148 -2.21 11.52 4.87
N LEU A 149 -1.44 10.49 4.51
CA LEU A 149 -1.95 9.19 4.07
C LEU A 149 -1.75 8.12 5.13
N TRP A 150 -0.58 8.10 5.77
CA TRP A 150 -0.16 6.98 6.60
C TRP A 150 -0.39 7.19 8.09
N GLY A 151 -0.70 8.41 8.54
CA GLY A 151 -0.77 8.75 9.96
C GLY A 151 -1.65 7.80 10.78
N ARG A 152 -2.88 7.57 10.32
CA ARG A 152 -3.86 6.69 10.98
C ARG A 152 -3.58 5.21 10.77
N ILE A 153 -3.02 4.82 9.63
CA ILE A 153 -2.57 3.44 9.40
C ILE A 153 -1.47 3.09 10.39
N ILE A 154 -0.49 3.98 10.58
CA ILE A 154 0.59 3.79 11.55
C ILE A 154 -0.01 3.63 12.96
N GLU A 155 -0.95 4.48 13.36
CA GLU A 155 -1.64 4.34 14.65
C GLU A 155 -2.34 2.98 14.80
N GLU A 156 -3.06 2.53 13.76
CA GLU A 156 -3.74 1.25 13.77
C GLU A 156 -2.75 0.08 13.88
N VAL A 157 -1.72 0.02 13.03
CA VAL A 157 -0.77 -1.10 13.01
C VAL A 157 0.17 -1.11 14.21
N SER A 158 0.50 0.06 14.79
CA SER A 158 1.27 0.16 16.03
C SER A 158 0.57 -0.54 17.20
N SER A 159 -0.76 -0.68 17.16
CA SER A 159 -1.51 -1.43 18.18
C SER A 159 -1.55 -2.94 17.94
N ARG A 160 -1.08 -3.43 16.78
CA ARG A 160 -1.27 -4.82 16.29
C ARG A 160 0.02 -5.62 16.07
N GLY A 161 1.21 -5.01 16.17
CA GLY A 161 2.49 -5.73 16.14
C GLY A 161 2.88 -6.34 14.78
N TYR A 162 3.06 -7.67 14.71
CA TYR A 162 3.61 -8.42 13.55
C TYR A 162 2.86 -8.17 12.23
N GLU A 163 1.60 -7.78 12.32
CA GLU A 163 0.74 -7.47 11.18
C GLU A 163 1.32 -6.37 10.27
N THR A 164 2.14 -5.47 10.80
CA THR A 164 2.76 -4.35 10.07
C THR A 164 3.45 -4.77 8.76
N HIS A 165 4.20 -5.89 8.77
CA HIS A 165 4.91 -6.37 7.57
C HIS A 165 3.95 -6.90 6.50
N VAL A 166 2.91 -7.62 6.92
CA VAL A 166 1.91 -8.19 6.02
C VAL A 166 1.10 -7.07 5.36
N PHE A 167 0.68 -6.08 6.14
CA PHE A 167 -0.01 -4.89 5.63
C PHE A 167 0.88 -4.09 4.67
N GLY A 168 2.09 -3.73 5.08
CA GLY A 168 3.03 -2.94 4.30
C GLY A 168 3.37 -3.60 2.95
N SER A 169 3.60 -4.91 2.95
CA SER A 169 3.86 -5.65 1.72
C SER A 169 2.66 -5.65 0.77
N ALA A 170 1.47 -6.00 1.27
CA ALA A 170 0.28 -6.12 0.43
C ALA A 170 -0.11 -4.77 -0.20
N ILE A 171 -0.11 -3.67 0.59
CA ILE A 171 -0.46 -2.35 0.06
C ILE A 171 0.62 -1.82 -0.89
N GLY A 172 1.90 -2.06 -0.60
CA GLY A 172 2.99 -1.64 -1.47
C GLY A 172 2.91 -2.28 -2.86
N LYS A 173 2.50 -3.55 -2.96
CA LYS A 173 2.25 -4.19 -4.26
C LYS A 173 1.04 -3.60 -5.00
N MET A 174 -0.02 -3.23 -4.27
CA MET A 174 -1.18 -2.58 -4.88
C MET A 174 -0.85 -1.16 -5.39
N ILE A 175 -0.01 -0.42 -4.67
CA ILE A 175 0.55 0.85 -5.13
C ILE A 175 1.40 0.63 -6.39
N ALA A 176 2.31 -0.35 -6.38
CA ALA A 176 3.14 -0.65 -7.55
C ALA A 176 2.31 -1.06 -8.77
N LEU A 177 1.25 -1.84 -8.57
CA LEU A 177 0.27 -2.21 -9.60
C LEU A 177 -0.41 -0.97 -10.19
N GLY A 178 -0.86 -0.04 -9.35
CA GLY A 178 -1.53 1.18 -9.78
C GLY A 178 -0.62 2.13 -10.56
N ILE A 179 0.67 2.20 -10.20
CA ILE A 179 1.66 3.05 -10.89
C ILE A 179 2.03 2.46 -12.26
N GLU A 180 2.33 1.17 -12.32
CA GLU A 180 2.83 0.56 -13.56
C GLU A 180 1.71 0.19 -14.55
N GLY A 181 0.47 0.03 -14.08
CA GLY A 181 -0.65 -0.45 -14.91
C GLY A 181 -0.45 -1.88 -15.45
N LYS A 182 0.60 -2.58 -15.02
CA LYS A 182 0.99 -3.92 -15.46
C LYS A 182 0.53 -4.94 -14.43
N GLY A 183 0.09 -6.11 -14.87
CA GLY A 183 -0.41 -7.17 -13.98
C GLY A 183 -1.94 -7.19 -13.81
N PHE A 184 -2.67 -6.17 -14.28
CA PHE A 184 -4.13 -6.13 -14.32
C PHE A 184 -4.77 -7.34 -15.01
N ARG A 185 -4.14 -7.85 -16.08
CA ARG A 185 -4.60 -9.05 -16.77
C ARG A 185 -4.65 -10.28 -15.85
N GLN A 186 -3.80 -10.36 -14.82
CA GLN A 186 -3.84 -11.46 -13.84
C GLN A 186 -5.00 -11.32 -12.86
N LEU A 187 -5.50 -10.09 -12.64
CA LEU A 187 -6.68 -9.83 -11.82
C LEU A 187 -7.98 -9.99 -12.62
N LYS A 188 -7.94 -9.91 -13.95
CA LYS A 188 -9.10 -10.07 -14.84
C LYS A 188 -10.05 -11.23 -14.46
N PRO A 189 -9.59 -12.49 -14.26
CA PRO A 189 -10.49 -13.58 -13.90
C PRO A 189 -11.13 -13.38 -12.52
N ILE A 190 -10.40 -12.77 -11.57
CA ILE A 190 -10.90 -12.44 -10.23
C ILE A 190 -11.99 -11.36 -10.33
N PHE A 191 -11.78 -10.33 -11.14
CA PHE A 191 -12.78 -9.27 -11.36
C PHE A 191 -14.04 -9.80 -12.03
N MET A 192 -13.90 -10.72 -12.98
CA MET A 192 -15.03 -11.41 -13.60
C MET A 192 -15.77 -12.30 -12.59
N ALA A 193 -15.04 -12.98 -11.70
CA ALA A 193 -15.65 -13.78 -10.64
C ALA A 193 -16.38 -12.90 -9.61
N LEU A 194 -15.79 -11.78 -9.21
CA LEU A 194 -16.39 -10.81 -8.30
C LEU A 194 -17.64 -10.16 -8.89
N GLN A 195 -17.69 -9.95 -10.21
CA GLN A 195 -18.90 -9.47 -10.87
C GLN A 195 -20.07 -10.45 -10.68
N THR A 196 -19.81 -11.75 -10.82
CA THR A 196 -20.81 -12.80 -10.59
C THR A 196 -21.15 -12.92 -9.11
N ALA A 197 -20.14 -12.90 -8.24
CA ALA A 197 -20.31 -13.00 -6.80
C ALA A 197 -21.08 -11.81 -6.21
N GLU A 198 -20.89 -10.59 -6.73
CA GLU A 198 -21.64 -9.39 -6.32
C GLU A 198 -23.17 -9.61 -6.42
N GLN A 199 -23.62 -10.35 -7.43
CA GLN A 199 -25.03 -10.64 -7.67
C GLN A 199 -25.57 -11.80 -6.81
N ASN A 200 -24.67 -12.56 -6.19
CA ASN A 200 -24.96 -13.81 -5.49
C ASN A 200 -24.42 -13.79 -4.04
N ASN A 201 -24.57 -12.67 -3.33
CA ASN A 201 -24.14 -12.51 -1.93
C ASN A 201 -22.68 -12.89 -1.64
N GLY A 202 -21.78 -12.64 -2.60
CA GLY A 202 -20.36 -12.93 -2.49
C GLY A 202 -19.96 -14.36 -2.87
N GLU A 203 -20.91 -15.21 -3.32
CA GLU A 203 -20.66 -16.61 -3.66
C GLU A 203 -20.52 -16.84 -5.17
N ILE A 204 -19.62 -17.75 -5.55
CA ILE A 204 -19.49 -18.28 -6.90
C ILE A 204 -19.24 -19.80 -6.85
N SER A 205 -19.75 -20.55 -7.82
CA SER A 205 -19.40 -21.97 -7.93
C SER A 205 -17.94 -22.14 -8.36
N MET A 206 -17.29 -23.20 -7.90
CA MET A 206 -15.91 -23.52 -8.33
C MET A 206 -15.84 -23.81 -9.82
N GLU A 207 -16.89 -24.38 -10.41
CA GLU A 207 -16.99 -24.58 -11.85
C GLU A 207 -16.97 -23.24 -12.60
N GLU A 208 -17.79 -22.28 -12.18
CA GLU A 208 -17.85 -20.96 -12.83
C GLU A 208 -16.56 -20.18 -12.61
N LEU A 209 -15.96 -20.25 -11.42
CA LEU A 209 -14.65 -19.67 -11.14
C LEU A 209 -13.57 -20.25 -12.08
N ARG A 210 -13.56 -21.58 -12.29
CA ARG A 210 -12.67 -22.24 -13.26
C ARG A 210 -12.90 -21.73 -14.68
N ARG A 211 -14.16 -21.59 -15.11
CA ARG A 211 -14.51 -21.05 -16.42
C ARG A 211 -13.99 -19.61 -16.60
N LYS A 212 -14.05 -18.75 -15.57
CA LYS A 212 -13.48 -17.39 -15.66
C LYS A 212 -11.98 -17.38 -15.96
N TYR A 213 -11.21 -18.30 -15.36
CA TYR A 213 -9.78 -18.46 -15.65
C TYR A 213 -9.52 -19.00 -17.07
N GLN A 214 -10.37 -19.89 -17.57
CA GLN A 214 -10.29 -20.39 -18.95
C GLN A 214 -10.59 -19.30 -19.98
N VAL A 215 -11.61 -18.46 -19.77
CA VAL A 215 -12.00 -17.37 -20.69
C VAL A 215 -10.86 -16.37 -20.92
N VAL A 216 -10.00 -16.16 -19.92
CA VAL A 216 -8.84 -15.27 -20.03
C VAL A 216 -7.56 -15.98 -20.49
N ASN A 217 -7.67 -17.22 -20.97
CA ASN A 217 -6.55 -18.08 -21.40
C ASN A 217 -5.47 -18.26 -20.33
N LEU A 218 -5.83 -18.26 -19.04
CA LEU A 218 -4.89 -18.54 -17.96
C LEU A 218 -4.93 -20.02 -17.56
N PRO A 219 -3.77 -20.71 -17.45
CA PRO A 219 -3.75 -22.12 -17.08
C PRO A 219 -4.32 -22.37 -15.67
N TYR A 220 -4.93 -23.55 -15.47
CA TYR A 220 -5.55 -23.96 -14.20
C TYR A 220 -4.64 -23.79 -12.97
N ARG A 221 -3.32 -24.02 -13.12
CA ARG A 221 -2.34 -23.82 -12.06
C ARG A 221 -2.38 -22.41 -11.45
N HIS A 222 -2.87 -21.40 -12.17
CA HIS A 222 -3.02 -20.03 -11.65
C HIS A 222 -4.11 -19.93 -10.59
N LEU A 223 -5.22 -20.65 -10.74
CA LEU A 223 -6.27 -20.71 -9.71
C LEU A 223 -5.75 -21.37 -8.44
N ALA A 224 -5.09 -22.53 -8.57
CA ALA A 224 -4.45 -23.21 -7.44
C ALA A 224 -3.37 -22.34 -6.76
N ASN A 225 -2.55 -21.64 -7.55
CA ASN A 225 -1.56 -20.71 -7.01
C ASN A 225 -2.20 -19.52 -6.28
N MET A 226 -3.29 -18.98 -6.82
CA MET A 226 -4.06 -17.91 -6.20
C MET A 226 -4.56 -18.36 -4.82
N ILE A 227 -5.25 -19.50 -4.73
CA ILE A 227 -5.76 -20.06 -3.47
C ILE A 227 -4.62 -20.31 -2.48
N LYS A 228 -3.52 -20.94 -2.94
CA LYS A 228 -2.34 -21.21 -2.10
C LYS A 228 -1.75 -19.93 -1.51
N ARG A 229 -1.75 -18.82 -2.26
CA ARG A 229 -1.24 -17.53 -1.81
C ARG A 229 -2.21 -16.84 -0.87
N ASP A 230 -3.50 -16.90 -1.16
CA ASP A 230 -4.53 -16.35 -0.31
C ASP A 230 -4.50 -16.99 1.10
N ASN A 231 -4.32 -18.31 1.16
CA ASN A 231 -4.20 -19.03 2.43
C ASN A 231 -2.98 -18.63 3.28
N LYS A 232 -1.94 -18.07 2.66
CA LYS A 232 -0.75 -17.55 3.37
C LYS A 232 -0.96 -16.15 3.95
N LYS A 233 -2.06 -15.48 3.60
CA LYS A 233 -2.38 -14.14 4.11
C LYS A 233 -3.04 -14.21 5.48
N HIS A 234 -2.89 -13.09 6.20
CA HIS A 234 -3.69 -12.81 7.38
C HIS A 234 -5.19 -12.75 7.03
N ALA A 235 -6.05 -13.22 7.93
CA ALA A 235 -7.49 -13.37 7.70
C ALA A 235 -8.15 -12.06 7.22
N ASP A 236 -7.74 -10.93 7.81
CA ASP A 236 -8.26 -9.59 7.52
C ASP A 236 -8.04 -9.12 6.08
N ILE A 237 -7.06 -9.70 5.37
CA ILE A 237 -6.73 -9.32 3.98
C ILE A 237 -6.82 -10.50 3.02
N ARG A 238 -7.54 -11.56 3.39
CA ARG A 238 -7.85 -12.65 2.46
C ARG A 238 -8.83 -12.19 1.39
N LEU A 239 -8.72 -12.82 0.23
CA LEU A 239 -9.65 -12.72 -0.88
C LEU A 239 -10.90 -13.55 -0.60
N LEU A 240 -10.70 -14.79 -0.13
CA LEU A 240 -11.76 -15.75 0.11
C LEU A 240 -12.04 -15.92 1.61
N ALA A 241 -13.31 -15.81 1.98
CA ALA A 241 -13.80 -16.17 3.31
C ALA A 241 -13.85 -17.69 3.48
N TYR A 242 -14.22 -18.38 2.42
CA TYR A 242 -14.43 -19.81 2.39
C TYR A 242 -14.27 -20.35 0.98
N TYR A 243 -13.78 -21.58 0.85
CA TYR A 243 -13.88 -22.34 -0.39
C TYR A 243 -13.88 -23.85 -0.11
N ASP A 244 -14.57 -24.60 -0.95
CA ASP A 244 -14.55 -26.06 -1.00
C ASP A 244 -14.49 -26.51 -2.48
N ASP A 245 -14.79 -27.78 -2.77
CA ASP A 245 -14.80 -28.28 -4.15
C ASP A 245 -15.98 -27.77 -5.00
N ARG A 246 -17.01 -27.18 -4.37
CA ARG A 246 -18.27 -26.77 -4.99
C ARG A 246 -18.38 -25.27 -5.15
N ARG A 247 -17.97 -24.48 -4.15
CA ARG A 247 -18.13 -23.03 -4.09
C ARG A 247 -16.94 -22.31 -3.48
N ALA A 248 -16.83 -21.03 -3.84
CA ALA A 248 -15.95 -20.06 -3.21
C ALA A 248 -16.77 -18.84 -2.79
N VAL A 249 -16.48 -18.33 -1.59
CA VAL A 249 -17.13 -17.14 -1.02
C VAL A 249 -16.06 -16.07 -0.83
N PHE A 250 -16.25 -14.93 -1.48
CA PHE A 250 -15.36 -13.78 -1.35
C PHE A 250 -15.62 -13.04 -0.05
N MET A 251 -14.56 -12.45 0.51
CA MET A 251 -14.71 -11.58 1.69
C MET A 251 -15.57 -10.35 1.37
N PRO A 252 -16.41 -9.87 2.31
CA PRO A 252 -17.25 -8.69 2.09
C PRO A 252 -16.46 -7.43 1.70
N HIS A 253 -15.30 -7.19 2.35
CA HIS A 253 -14.42 -6.07 2.01
C HIS A 253 -13.86 -6.15 0.58
N THR A 254 -13.60 -7.37 0.09
CA THR A 254 -13.13 -7.60 -1.30
C THR A 254 -14.22 -7.23 -2.30
N ILE A 255 -15.45 -7.66 -2.04
CA ILE A 255 -16.62 -7.31 -2.87
C ILE A 255 -16.79 -5.80 -2.88
N ARG A 256 -16.76 -5.15 -1.70
CA ARG A 256 -16.85 -3.70 -1.58
C ARG A 256 -15.77 -2.98 -2.40
N ALA A 257 -14.50 -3.35 -2.22
CA ALA A 257 -13.39 -2.75 -2.96
C ALA A 257 -13.55 -2.91 -4.47
N TYR A 258 -13.98 -4.08 -4.94
CA TYR A 258 -14.29 -4.30 -6.35
C TYR A 258 -15.40 -3.37 -6.85
N ARG A 259 -16.49 -3.22 -6.09
CA ARG A 259 -17.63 -2.36 -6.47
C ARG A 259 -17.21 -0.90 -6.63
N GLU A 260 -16.51 -0.37 -5.65
CA GLU A 260 -16.04 1.02 -5.67
C GLU A 260 -15.04 1.25 -6.80
N TRP A 261 -14.10 0.32 -6.97
CA TRP A 261 -13.12 0.39 -8.04
C TRP A 261 -13.77 0.33 -9.43
N ARG A 262 -14.69 -0.60 -9.64
CA ARG A 262 -15.47 -0.72 -10.87
C ARG A 262 -16.29 0.53 -11.16
N ALA A 263 -16.98 1.08 -10.16
CA ALA A 263 -17.79 2.28 -10.33
C ALA A 263 -16.94 3.47 -10.82
N ARG A 264 -15.78 3.69 -10.20
CA ARG A 264 -14.84 4.75 -10.62
C ARG A 264 -14.29 4.53 -12.02
N ALA A 265 -13.83 3.32 -12.33
CA ALA A 265 -13.31 2.98 -13.65
C ALA A 265 -14.36 3.20 -14.75
N LEU A 266 -15.62 2.80 -14.50
CA LEU A 266 -16.72 3.02 -15.43
C LEU A 266 -17.08 4.50 -15.60
N SER A 267 -17.04 5.32 -14.54
CA SER A 267 -17.25 6.77 -14.65
C SER A 267 -16.23 7.39 -15.59
N ARG A 268 -14.95 7.09 -15.37
CA ARG A 268 -13.84 7.61 -16.17
C ARG A 268 -13.96 7.20 -17.65
N VAL A 269 -14.30 5.94 -17.93
CA VAL A 269 -14.55 5.49 -19.32
C VAL A 269 -15.72 6.26 -19.96
N ARG A 270 -16.79 6.56 -19.21
CA ARG A 270 -17.92 7.35 -19.74
C ARG A 270 -17.50 8.78 -20.06
N GLU A 271 -16.72 9.41 -19.19
CA GLU A 271 -16.19 10.77 -19.39
C GLU A 271 -15.31 10.84 -20.65
N TRP A 272 -14.39 9.88 -20.83
CA TRP A 272 -13.58 9.79 -22.04
C TRP A 272 -14.42 9.65 -23.31
N ARG A 273 -15.45 8.81 -23.28
CA ARG A 273 -16.35 8.63 -24.44
C ARG A 273 -17.14 9.90 -24.77
N ARG A 274 -17.42 10.76 -23.77
CA ARG A 274 -18.09 12.05 -23.99
C ARG A 274 -17.15 13.09 -24.57
N GLY A 275 -15.89 13.17 -24.14
CA GLY A 275 -14.91 14.13 -24.66
C GLY A 275 -14.40 13.85 -26.09
N LEU A 276 -14.74 12.68 -26.66
CA LEU A 276 -14.45 12.31 -28.05
C LEU A 276 -15.61 12.64 -29.01
N ARG A 277 -16.73 13.16 -28.50
CA ARG A 277 -17.89 13.62 -29.28
C ARG A 277 -17.92 15.13 -29.30
#